data_AF-A0A7S2RVB5-F1
#
_entry.id   AF-A0A7S2RVB5-F1
#
_cell.length_a   1.000
_cell.length_b   1.000
_cell.length_c   1.000
_cell.angle_alpha   90.00
_cell.angle_beta   90.00
_cell.angle_gamma   90.00
#
_symmetry.space_group_name_H-M   'P 1'
#
loop_
_entity.id
_entity.type
_entity.pdbx_description
1 polymer ?
#
loop_
_entity_poly.entity_id
_entity_poly.type
_entity_poly.pdbx_seq_one_letter_code
_entity_poly.pdbx_strand_id
1 'polypeptide(L)'
;MKFNQLSLLVAISCFGTASSFVPNTRSSLAFSSRVPLNVLSDAGKSAHDEPEIETVGFNEILPVYECNTRSAFSSYKEKHAESIADTSQYWGKVAKEKLDWFAPFTAVQSGSFEQGDITWFVNGKLNACYNAVDRWCLPPHNRGKEVALIWEGDEPSDVKRITFEELRRKVSQIANALKSQGVKKGDVVTIYMPTTPDIAM
;
A
#
# COMPACT_ATOMS: atom_id res chain seq x y z
N MET A 1 3.00 21.78 -26.90
CA MET A 1 4.17 21.39 -26.06
C MET A 1 4.10 19.90 -25.80
N LYS A 2 5.06 19.11 -26.31
CA LYS A 2 5.05 17.63 -26.26
C LYS A 2 5.56 17.15 -24.89
N PHE A 3 4.72 16.50 -24.10
CA PHE A 3 5.09 15.86 -22.84
C PHE A 3 5.75 14.50 -23.12
N ASN A 4 7.08 14.44 -22.99
CA ASN A 4 7.85 13.22 -23.20
C ASN A 4 7.98 12.47 -21.86
N GLN A 5 7.24 11.37 -21.75
CA GLN A 5 7.12 10.49 -20.58
C GLN A 5 8.43 9.70 -20.37
N LEU A 6 9.12 9.94 -19.24
CA LEU A 6 10.15 9.05 -18.73
C LEU A 6 9.69 8.47 -17.39
N SER A 7 9.37 7.19 -17.39
CA SER A 7 9.08 6.39 -16.20
C SER A 7 10.41 5.97 -15.57
N LEU A 8 10.75 6.53 -14.41
CA LEU A 8 11.78 6.02 -13.51
C LEU A 8 11.11 5.01 -12.58
N LEU A 9 11.58 3.77 -12.57
CA LEU A 9 11.10 2.72 -11.66
C LEU A 9 12.19 2.52 -10.60
N VAL A 10 11.96 3.00 -9.38
CA VAL A 10 12.85 2.75 -8.24
C VAL A 10 12.33 1.48 -7.56
N ALA A 11 13.11 0.40 -7.64
CA ALA A 11 12.84 -0.85 -6.92
C ALA A 11 13.58 -0.80 -5.57
N ILE A 12 12.82 -0.82 -4.47
CA ILE A 12 13.36 -0.95 -3.11
C ILE A 12 13.28 -2.42 -2.73
N SER A 13 14.43 -3.07 -2.63
CA SER A 13 14.61 -4.42 -2.08
C SER A 13 15.08 -4.29 -0.63
N CYS A 14 14.26 -4.70 0.33
CA CYS A 14 14.67 -4.89 1.72
C CYS A 14 14.71 -6.40 2.01
N PHE A 15 15.91 -7.00 1.97
CA PHE A 15 16.17 -8.32 2.52
C PHE A 15 16.53 -8.17 4.01
N GLY A 16 15.71 -8.73 4.89
CA GLY A 16 15.97 -8.85 6.33
C GLY A 16 15.74 -10.30 6.76
N THR A 17 16.82 -11.05 6.90
CA THR A 17 16.88 -12.44 7.36
C THR A 17 16.40 -12.58 8.81
N ALA A 18 15.41 -13.45 9.05
CA ALA A 18 15.02 -13.84 10.40
C ALA A 18 15.87 -15.03 10.88
N SER A 19 16.80 -14.76 11.80
CA SER A 19 17.47 -15.79 12.62
C SER A 19 16.77 -15.91 13.97
N SER A 20 16.62 -17.15 14.40
CA SER A 20 16.02 -17.66 15.63
C SER A 20 16.48 -16.96 16.91
N PHE A 21 15.53 -16.58 17.77
CA PHE A 21 15.81 -16.31 19.18
C PHE A 21 14.62 -16.75 20.06
N VAL A 22 14.86 -17.78 20.87
CA VAL A 22 13.99 -18.22 21.97
C VAL A 22 14.36 -17.42 23.22
N PRO A 23 13.38 -16.97 24.02
CA PRO A 23 13.56 -17.14 25.46
C PRO A 23 12.28 -17.58 26.17
N ASN A 24 12.45 -18.61 27.00
CA ASN A 24 11.54 -18.97 28.07
C ASN A 24 11.98 -18.22 29.34
N THR A 25 11.07 -17.50 30.01
CA THR A 25 10.81 -17.43 31.46
C THR A 25 10.29 -16.06 31.95
N ARG A 26 9.07 -16.12 32.50
CA ARG A 26 8.42 -15.30 33.56
C ARG A 26 8.97 -13.90 33.88
N SER A 27 8.09 -12.90 33.78
CA SER A 27 7.48 -12.23 34.96
C SER A 27 6.43 -11.20 34.54
N SER A 28 5.38 -11.10 35.35
CA SER A 28 4.16 -10.32 35.14
C SER A 28 4.38 -8.82 35.22
N LEU A 29 3.87 -8.05 34.25
CA LEU A 29 3.40 -6.68 34.46
C LEU A 29 2.20 -6.41 33.56
N ALA A 30 1.05 -6.15 34.18
CA ALA A 30 -0.21 -5.80 33.53
C ALA A 30 -0.11 -4.40 32.92
N PHE A 31 -0.42 -4.27 31.63
CA PHE A 31 -0.59 -2.99 30.95
C PHE A 31 -2.05 -2.88 30.49
N SER A 32 -2.83 -2.11 31.25
CA SER A 32 -4.24 -1.79 30.98
C SER A 32 -4.30 -0.76 29.84
N SER A 33 -4.87 -1.12 28.70
CA SER A 33 -5.17 -0.19 27.61
C SER A 33 -6.57 0.42 27.80
N ARG A 34 -6.62 1.74 28.00
CA ARG A 34 -7.83 2.53 27.74
C ARG A 34 -7.94 2.76 26.24
N VAL A 35 -9.05 2.35 25.65
CA VAL A 35 -9.56 2.94 24.40
C VAL A 35 -10.74 3.84 24.80
N PRO A 36 -10.80 5.10 24.34
CA PRO A 36 -11.83 6.02 24.78
C PRO A 36 -13.18 5.71 24.12
N LEU A 37 -14.23 5.76 24.96
CA LEU A 37 -15.63 5.73 24.59
C LEU A 37 -16.00 6.93 23.72
N ASN A 38 -16.41 6.68 22.48
CA ASN A 38 -17.62 7.27 21.91
C ASN A 38 -17.83 6.74 20.50
N VAL A 39 -18.52 5.60 20.36
CA VAL A 39 -19.61 5.35 19.39
C VAL A 39 -20.39 4.11 19.86
N LEU A 40 -21.25 4.24 20.87
CA LEU A 40 -22.33 3.28 21.16
C LEU A 40 -23.56 4.03 21.67
N SER A 41 -24.52 4.27 20.76
CA SER A 41 -25.97 4.45 20.98
C SER A 41 -26.56 4.83 19.61
N ASP A 42 -27.29 4.01 18.88
CA ASP A 42 -28.55 3.39 19.30
C ASP A 42 -28.48 1.88 19.53
N ALA A 43 -28.73 1.48 20.78
CA ALA A 43 -29.67 0.42 21.14
C ALA A 43 -29.70 0.37 22.67
N GLY A 44 -30.73 0.99 23.26
CA GLY A 44 -30.88 1.06 24.69
C GLY A 44 -31.04 -0.32 25.32
N LYS A 45 -30.05 -0.72 26.13
CA LYS A 45 -30.18 -1.61 27.29
C LYS A 45 -29.16 -1.18 28.36
N SER A 46 -29.61 -1.14 29.60
CA SER A 46 -28.89 -0.64 30.79
C SER A 46 -27.62 -1.43 31.10
N ALA A 47 -26.57 -0.69 31.48
CA ALA A 47 -25.18 -1.12 31.57
C ALA A 47 -24.77 -1.72 32.94
N HIS A 48 -25.35 -2.85 33.35
CA HIS A 48 -24.93 -3.55 34.59
C HIS A 48 -24.63 -5.04 34.47
N ASP A 49 -24.62 -5.62 33.27
CA ASP A 49 -24.16 -6.99 33.08
C ASP A 49 -22.83 -6.98 32.30
N GLU A 50 -21.70 -7.14 33.00
CA GLU A 50 -20.46 -7.56 32.34
C GLU A 50 -20.67 -8.99 31.82
N PRO A 51 -20.46 -9.27 30.52
CA PRO A 51 -20.57 -10.63 30.04
C PRO A 51 -19.45 -11.46 30.67
N GLU A 52 -19.81 -12.51 31.41
CA GLU A 52 -18.88 -13.54 31.86
C GLU A 52 -18.10 -14.05 30.64
N ILE A 53 -16.79 -13.81 30.64
CA ILE A 53 -15.89 -14.40 29.65
C ILE A 53 -15.70 -15.84 30.07
N GLU A 54 -16.47 -16.76 29.50
CA GLU A 54 -16.22 -18.19 29.64
C GLU A 54 -14.77 -18.48 29.21
N THR A 55 -14.01 -19.11 30.10
CA THR A 55 -12.64 -19.53 29.83
C THR A 55 -12.65 -20.69 28.85
N VAL A 56 -12.72 -20.36 27.56
CA VAL A 56 -12.59 -21.32 26.45
C VAL A 56 -11.21 -21.97 26.57
N GLY A 57 -11.18 -23.28 26.72
CA GLY A 57 -9.94 -24.05 26.87
C GLY A 57 -9.00 -23.80 25.71
N PHE A 58 -7.68 -23.82 25.95
CA PHE A 58 -6.62 -23.51 24.98
C PHE A 58 -6.62 -24.35 23.67
N ASN A 59 -7.52 -25.34 23.57
CA ASN A 59 -7.72 -26.21 22.41
C ASN A 59 -9.00 -25.93 21.60
N GLU A 60 -9.84 -24.98 22.02
CA GLU A 60 -11.04 -24.61 21.27
C GLU A 60 -10.74 -23.42 20.37
N ILE A 61 -10.80 -23.66 19.05
CA ILE A 61 -10.70 -22.60 18.04
C ILE A 61 -11.97 -21.76 18.18
N LEU A 62 -11.82 -20.53 18.70
CA LEU A 62 -12.91 -19.56 18.74
C LEU A 62 -13.49 -19.40 17.33
N PRO A 63 -14.83 -19.34 17.18
CA PRO A 63 -15.43 -19.08 15.88
C PRO A 63 -14.92 -17.73 15.36
N VAL A 64 -14.50 -17.72 14.09
CA VAL A 64 -14.04 -16.48 13.43
C VAL A 64 -15.21 -15.50 13.47
N TYR A 65 -15.12 -14.48 14.32
CA TYR A 65 -16.09 -13.40 14.38
C TYR A 65 -16.09 -12.69 13.03
N GLU A 66 -17.25 -12.51 12.42
CA GLU A 66 -17.33 -11.73 11.18
C GLU A 66 -16.91 -10.30 11.49
N CYS A 67 -15.77 -9.89 10.94
CA CYS A 67 -15.27 -8.54 11.15
C CYS A 67 -16.26 -7.55 10.53
N ASN A 68 -16.63 -6.51 11.29
CA ASN A 68 -17.55 -5.46 10.84
C ASN A 68 -16.86 -4.46 9.88
N THR A 69 -16.00 -4.98 9.00
CA THR A 69 -15.22 -4.22 8.03
C THR A 69 -15.82 -4.40 6.65
N ARG A 70 -15.39 -3.56 5.69
CA ARG A 70 -15.81 -3.65 4.28
C ARG A 70 -15.39 -4.97 3.59
N SER A 71 -14.75 -5.90 4.28
CA SER A 71 -14.20 -7.14 3.72
C SER A 71 -14.58 -8.32 4.59
N ALA A 72 -15.82 -8.78 4.46
CA ALA A 72 -16.28 -10.01 5.08
C ALA A 72 -15.47 -11.22 4.58
N PHE A 73 -15.30 -12.22 5.44
CA PHE A 73 -14.50 -13.41 5.12
C PHE A 73 -15.06 -14.20 3.92
N SER A 74 -16.40 -14.25 3.78
CA SER A 74 -17.10 -14.79 2.61
C SER A 74 -16.67 -14.09 1.32
N SER A 75 -16.72 -12.74 1.29
CA SER A 75 -16.31 -11.93 0.14
C SER A 75 -14.83 -12.13 -0.22
N TYR A 76 -13.96 -12.34 0.76
CA TYR A 76 -12.56 -12.71 0.51
C TYR A 76 -12.45 -14.06 -0.21
N LYS A 77 -13.14 -15.11 0.29
CA LYS A 77 -13.08 -16.45 -0.31
C LYS A 77 -13.55 -16.44 -1.77
N GLU A 78 -14.62 -15.70 -2.06
CA GLU A 78 -15.15 -15.53 -3.41
C GLU A 78 -14.11 -14.90 -4.35
N LYS A 79 -13.54 -13.75 -3.96
CA LYS A 79 -12.52 -13.06 -4.77
C LYS A 79 -11.26 -13.89 -4.93
N HIS A 80 -10.85 -14.60 -3.88
CA HIS A 80 -9.70 -15.48 -3.93
C HIS A 80 -9.94 -16.62 -4.93
N ALA A 81 -11.10 -17.29 -4.86
CA ALA A 81 -11.47 -18.33 -5.81
C ALA A 81 -11.51 -17.82 -7.26
N GLU A 82 -12.06 -16.62 -7.50
CA GLU A 82 -12.06 -15.99 -8.82
C GLU A 82 -10.63 -15.73 -9.33
N SER A 83 -9.75 -15.24 -8.45
CA SER A 83 -8.37 -14.88 -8.80
C SER A 83 -7.49 -16.04 -9.25
N ILE A 84 -7.80 -17.27 -8.79
CA ILE A 84 -7.07 -18.49 -9.12
C ILE A 84 -7.73 -19.29 -10.24
N ALA A 85 -9.05 -19.18 -10.43
CA ALA A 85 -9.79 -19.94 -11.43
C ALA A 85 -9.54 -19.40 -12.85
N ASP A 86 -9.58 -18.07 -13.03
CA ASP A 86 -9.18 -17.40 -14.27
C ASP A 86 -8.32 -16.18 -13.96
N THR A 87 -7.02 -16.44 -13.80
CA THR A 87 -5.99 -15.43 -13.51
C THR A 87 -5.98 -14.32 -14.57
N SER A 88 -6.10 -14.67 -15.85
CA SER A 88 -6.02 -13.70 -16.94
C SER A 88 -7.21 -12.74 -16.92
N GLN A 89 -8.42 -13.26 -16.75
CA GLN A 89 -9.63 -12.44 -16.71
C GLN A 89 -9.66 -11.55 -15.46
N TYR A 90 -9.41 -12.13 -14.29
CA TYR A 90 -9.46 -11.40 -13.02
C TYR A 90 -8.39 -10.30 -12.95
N TRP A 91 -7.12 -10.64 -13.14
CA TRP A 91 -6.04 -9.66 -13.06
C TRP A 91 -6.07 -8.66 -14.22
N GLY A 92 -6.55 -9.07 -15.40
CA GLY A 92 -6.80 -8.14 -16.50
C GLY A 92 -7.85 -7.09 -16.15
N LYS A 93 -8.93 -7.47 -15.46
CA LYS A 93 -9.96 -6.54 -14.97
C LYS A 93 -9.40 -5.61 -13.88
N VAL A 94 -8.75 -6.18 -12.86
CA VAL A 94 -8.18 -5.42 -11.73
C VAL A 94 -7.14 -4.41 -12.22
N ALA A 95 -6.26 -4.81 -13.13
CA ALA A 95 -5.23 -3.92 -13.68
C ALA A 95 -5.80 -2.73 -14.44
N LYS A 96 -6.92 -2.91 -15.16
CA LYS A 96 -7.61 -1.83 -15.86
C LYS A 96 -8.40 -0.91 -14.92
N GLU A 97 -8.89 -1.44 -13.80
CA GLU A 97 -9.66 -0.66 -12.82
C GLU A 97 -8.75 0.16 -11.88
N LYS A 98 -7.59 -0.40 -11.48
CA LYS A 98 -6.74 0.19 -10.45
C LYS A 98 -5.63 1.08 -10.99
N LEU A 99 -5.22 0.90 -12.24
CA LEU A 99 -4.08 1.59 -12.84
C LEU A 99 -4.48 2.30 -14.12
N ASP A 100 -3.88 3.47 -14.32
CA ASP A 100 -3.98 4.24 -15.56
C ASP A 100 -2.84 3.83 -16.50
N TRP A 101 -3.24 3.42 -17.70
CA TRP A 101 -2.35 2.94 -18.75
C TRP A 101 -2.28 3.97 -19.88
N PHE A 102 -1.07 4.29 -20.33
CA PHE A 102 -0.87 5.09 -21.54
C PHE A 102 -1.07 4.27 -22.81
N ALA A 103 -0.70 2.98 -22.74
CA ALA A 103 -1.01 2.01 -23.79
C ALA A 103 -1.56 0.74 -23.13
N PRO A 104 -2.70 0.21 -23.61
CA PRO A 104 -3.28 -1.01 -23.06
C PRO A 104 -2.37 -2.21 -23.34
N PHE A 105 -2.38 -3.17 -22.42
CA PHE A 105 -1.69 -4.45 -22.60
C PHE A 105 -2.48 -5.38 -23.53
N THR A 106 -1.76 -6.26 -24.24
CA THR A 106 -2.35 -7.25 -25.15
C THR A 106 -2.54 -8.62 -24.48
N ALA A 107 -1.66 -8.97 -23.53
CA ALA A 107 -1.74 -10.21 -22.76
C ALA A 107 -1.49 -9.92 -21.28
N VAL A 108 -2.22 -10.60 -20.38
CA VAL A 108 -2.16 -10.36 -18.94
C VAL A 108 -0.96 -11.04 -18.30
N GLN A 109 -0.70 -12.29 -18.67
CA GLN A 109 0.44 -13.06 -18.20
C GLN A 109 0.98 -13.93 -19.34
N SER A 110 2.28 -14.19 -19.34
CA SER A 110 2.94 -15.14 -20.23
C SER A 110 4.21 -15.69 -19.57
N GLY A 111 4.70 -16.83 -20.05
CA GLY A 111 5.86 -17.53 -19.50
C GLY A 111 5.51 -18.57 -18.43
N SER A 112 6.54 -19.21 -17.89
CA SER A 112 6.41 -20.21 -16.82
C SER A 112 7.54 -20.12 -15.79
N PHE A 113 7.32 -20.74 -14.63
CA PHE A 113 8.35 -20.87 -13.59
C PHE A 113 9.51 -21.78 -14.01
N GLU A 114 9.27 -22.74 -14.91
CA GLU A 114 10.30 -23.70 -15.36
C GLU A 114 11.34 -23.02 -16.25
N GLN A 115 10.90 -22.10 -17.11
CA GLN A 115 11.77 -21.33 -17.99
C GLN A 115 12.23 -20.00 -17.37
N GLY A 116 11.57 -19.54 -16.31
CA GLY A 116 11.91 -18.31 -15.60
C GLY A 116 11.59 -17.04 -16.40
N ASP A 117 10.68 -17.11 -17.38
CA ASP A 117 10.34 -16.06 -18.34
C ASP A 117 8.99 -15.39 -18.04
N ILE A 118 8.66 -15.25 -16.75
CA ILE A 118 7.38 -14.72 -16.28
C ILE A 118 7.24 -13.25 -16.66
N THR A 119 6.21 -12.93 -17.43
CA THR A 119 5.87 -11.57 -17.85
C THR A 119 4.42 -11.25 -17.52
N TRP A 120 4.19 -10.01 -17.09
CA TRP A 120 2.87 -9.48 -16.77
C TRP A 120 2.57 -8.24 -17.62
N PHE A 121 1.33 -8.13 -18.09
CA PHE A 121 0.79 -7.00 -18.86
C PHE A 121 1.64 -6.65 -20.09
N VAL A 122 1.83 -7.64 -20.97
CA VAL A 122 2.66 -7.54 -22.17
C VAL A 122 2.21 -6.38 -23.06
N ASN A 123 3.16 -5.60 -23.54
CA ASN A 123 2.98 -4.36 -24.33
C ASN A 123 2.30 -3.18 -23.58
N GLY A 124 1.87 -3.38 -22.33
CA GLY A 124 1.30 -2.33 -21.51
C GLY A 124 2.34 -1.25 -21.19
N LYS A 125 1.94 0.03 -21.28
CA LYS A 125 2.80 1.15 -20.90
C LYS A 125 2.15 1.96 -19.80
N LEU A 126 2.85 2.09 -18.68
CA LEU A 126 2.46 2.95 -17.56
C LEU A 126 3.66 3.72 -16.99
N ASN A 127 3.37 4.65 -16.09
CA ASN A 127 4.36 5.34 -15.28
C ASN A 127 3.94 5.23 -13.81
N ALA A 128 4.87 4.83 -12.95
CA ALA A 128 4.63 4.68 -11.52
C ALA A 128 4.33 6.02 -10.85
N CYS A 129 5.14 7.06 -11.10
CA CYS A 129 4.93 8.42 -10.60
C CYS A 129 3.57 8.98 -11.05
N TYR A 130 3.17 8.73 -12.30
CA TYR A 130 1.88 9.19 -12.79
C TYR A 130 0.71 8.59 -12.00
N ASN A 131 0.76 7.28 -11.74
CA ASN A 131 -0.26 6.58 -10.97
C ASN A 131 -0.20 6.90 -9.46
N ALA A 132 0.99 7.19 -8.92
CA ALA A 132 1.16 7.49 -7.51
C ALA A 132 0.79 8.94 -7.16
N VAL A 133 1.04 9.90 -8.06
CA VAL A 133 0.96 11.34 -7.76
C VAL A 133 0.12 12.11 -8.79
N ASP A 134 0.50 12.06 -10.08
CA ASP A 134 -0.09 12.95 -11.08
C ASP A 134 -1.59 12.74 -11.28
N ARG A 135 -2.06 11.49 -11.37
CA ARG A 135 -3.49 11.19 -11.59
C ARG A 135 -4.37 11.79 -10.51
N TRP A 136 -3.89 11.81 -9.26
CA TRP A 136 -4.65 12.36 -8.13
C TRP A 136 -4.73 13.89 -8.20
N CYS A 137 -3.67 14.55 -8.70
CA CYS A 137 -3.66 15.99 -8.90
C CYS A 137 -4.56 16.45 -10.05
N LEU A 138 -4.65 15.64 -11.11
CA LEU A 138 -5.27 15.99 -12.38
C LEU A 138 -6.75 15.56 -12.43
N PRO A 139 -7.52 16.06 -13.41
CA PRO A 139 -8.84 15.51 -13.70
C PRO A 139 -8.75 14.01 -14.03
N PRO A 140 -9.71 13.18 -13.60
CA PRO A 140 -10.99 13.55 -12.95
C PRO A 140 -10.91 13.75 -11.43
N HIS A 141 -9.78 13.40 -10.80
CA HIS A 141 -9.70 13.34 -9.33
C HIS A 141 -9.60 14.73 -8.69
N ASN A 142 -8.77 15.64 -9.22
CA ASN A 142 -8.61 17.02 -8.72
C ASN A 142 -8.29 17.13 -7.22
N ARG A 143 -7.59 16.14 -6.65
CA ARG A 143 -7.22 16.04 -5.23
C ARG A 143 -5.87 16.69 -4.91
N GLY A 144 -5.44 17.66 -5.73
CA GLY A 144 -4.11 18.29 -5.59
C GLY A 144 -3.88 18.94 -4.23
N LYS A 145 -4.92 19.52 -3.62
CA LYS A 145 -4.86 20.17 -2.29
C LYS A 145 -4.96 19.18 -1.12
N GLU A 146 -5.26 17.91 -1.38
CA GLU A 146 -5.34 16.91 -0.33
C GLU A 146 -3.93 16.47 0.10
N VAL A 147 -3.81 16.08 1.36
CA VAL A 147 -2.56 15.60 1.94
C VAL A 147 -2.24 14.22 1.36
N ALA A 148 -1.09 14.11 0.69
CA ALA A 148 -0.57 12.88 0.13
C ALA A 148 0.33 12.14 1.13
N LEU A 149 1.16 12.90 1.84
CA LEU A 149 2.14 12.38 2.78
C LEU A 149 2.04 13.14 4.11
N ILE A 150 1.91 12.39 5.19
CA ILE A 150 2.10 12.88 6.55
C ILE A 150 3.43 12.28 7.00
N TRP A 151 4.38 13.15 7.30
CA TRP A 151 5.67 12.77 7.84
C TRP A 151 5.75 13.28 9.28
N GLU A 152 6.19 12.40 10.17
CA GLU A 152 6.46 12.68 11.56
C GLU A 152 7.97 12.52 11.76
N GLY A 153 8.60 13.59 12.23
CA GLY A 153 10.00 13.61 12.58
C GLY A 153 10.28 12.89 13.88
N ASP A 154 11.55 12.88 14.26
CA ASP A 154 12.00 12.25 15.51
C ASP A 154 11.42 12.97 16.75
N GLU A 155 11.33 14.29 16.66
CA GLU A 155 10.64 15.10 17.67
C GLU A 155 9.13 15.10 17.41
N PRO A 156 8.28 14.78 18.42
CA PRO A 156 6.82 14.70 18.25
C PRO A 156 6.15 15.99 17.75
N SER A 157 6.83 17.12 17.85
CA SER A 157 6.36 18.41 17.32
C SER A 157 6.65 18.62 15.83
N ASP A 158 7.56 17.85 15.23
CA ASP A 158 7.96 18.00 13.82
C ASP A 158 7.06 17.16 12.90
N VAL A 159 5.85 17.64 12.67
CA VAL A 159 4.90 16.99 11.75
C VAL A 159 4.76 17.82 10.49
N LYS A 160 5.04 17.20 9.34
CA LYS A 160 4.88 17.81 8.01
C LYS A 160 3.74 17.15 7.27
N ARG A 161 2.86 17.97 6.72
CA ARG A 161 1.76 17.54 5.85
C ARG A 161 2.05 18.06 4.47
N ILE A 162 2.24 17.16 3.51
CA ILE A 162 2.60 17.49 2.14
C ILE A 162 1.43 17.13 1.25
N THR A 163 0.96 18.10 0.49
CA THR A 163 -0.14 17.94 -0.46
C THR A 163 0.32 17.24 -1.74
N PHE A 164 -0.62 16.65 -2.48
CA PHE A 164 -0.34 16.05 -3.79
C PHE A 164 0.31 17.05 -4.76
N GLU A 165 -0.11 18.32 -4.74
CA GLU A 165 0.48 19.36 -5.59
C GLU A 165 1.94 19.67 -5.23
N GLU A 166 2.25 19.79 -3.93
CA GLU A 166 3.61 20.03 -3.45
C GLU A 166 4.53 18.85 -3.77
N LEU A 167 4.05 17.63 -3.52
CA LEU A 167 4.76 16.39 -3.85
C LEU A 167 5.09 16.34 -5.34
N ARG A 168 4.08 16.54 -6.20
CA ARG A 168 4.25 16.54 -7.67
C ARG A 168 5.28 17.58 -8.13
N ARG A 169 5.25 18.78 -7.54
CA ARG A 169 6.18 19.86 -7.86
C ARG A 169 7.63 19.47 -7.51
N LYS A 170 7.85 18.89 -6.33
CA LYS A 170 9.17 18.44 -5.87
C LYS A 170 9.72 17.28 -6.71
N VAL A 171 8.88 16.27 -6.98
CA VAL A 171 9.22 15.16 -7.89
C VAL A 171 9.63 15.67 -9.27
N SER A 172 8.90 16.64 -9.81
CA SER A 172 9.23 17.23 -11.11
C SER A 172 10.57 17.98 -11.09
N GLN A 173 10.90 18.65 -9.98
CA GLN A 173 12.18 19.35 -9.82
C GLN A 173 13.34 18.35 -9.76
N ILE A 174 13.22 17.29 -8.95
CA ILE A 174 14.24 16.25 -8.82
C ILE A 174 14.44 15.50 -10.14
N ALA A 175 13.35 15.13 -10.81
CA ALA A 175 13.41 14.49 -12.13
C ALA A 175 14.14 15.36 -13.17
N ASN A 176 13.92 16.68 -13.18
CA ASN A 176 14.63 17.59 -14.07
C ASN A 176 16.10 17.76 -13.69
N ALA A 177 16.43 17.77 -12.40
CA ALA A 177 17.81 17.77 -11.93
C ALA A 177 18.55 16.50 -12.37
N LEU A 178 17.97 15.32 -12.19
CA LEU A 178 18.55 14.05 -12.67
C LEU A 178 18.77 14.05 -14.18
N LYS A 179 17.80 14.58 -14.95
CA LYS A 179 17.96 14.74 -16.40
C LYS A 179 19.09 15.69 -16.79
N SER A 180 19.28 16.79 -16.04
CA SER A 180 20.42 17.70 -16.29
C SER A 180 21.77 17.06 -15.99
N GLN A 181 21.82 16.08 -15.08
CA GLN A 181 23.02 15.27 -14.82
C GLN A 181 23.22 14.14 -15.83
N GLY A 182 22.35 14.03 -16.84
CA GLY A 182 22.50 13.08 -17.94
C GLY A 182 21.88 11.69 -17.70
N VAL A 183 21.08 11.51 -16.64
CA VAL A 183 20.38 10.25 -16.36
C VAL A 183 19.38 9.91 -17.47
N LYS A 184 19.43 8.68 -17.96
CA LYS A 184 18.58 8.13 -19.02
C LYS A 184 17.75 6.94 -18.51
N LYS A 185 16.76 6.56 -19.32
CA LYS A 185 15.95 5.37 -19.06
C LYS A 185 16.85 4.12 -19.09
N GLY A 186 16.84 3.36 -18.01
CA GLY A 186 17.65 2.14 -17.85
C GLY A 186 18.87 2.34 -16.97
N ASP A 187 19.21 3.59 -16.63
CA ASP A 187 20.30 3.88 -15.70
C ASP A 187 19.87 3.59 -14.26
N VAL A 188 20.84 3.19 -13.44
CA VAL A 188 20.64 2.90 -12.01
C VAL A 188 21.06 4.11 -11.19
N VAL A 189 20.16 4.59 -10.32
CA VAL A 189 20.41 5.68 -9.39
C VAL A 189 20.35 5.14 -7.97
N THR A 190 21.44 5.27 -7.22
CA THR A 190 21.50 4.87 -5.81
C THR A 190 21.03 6.01 -4.93
N ILE A 191 20.10 5.71 -4.02
CA ILE A 191 19.58 6.67 -3.03
C ILE A 191 20.13 6.29 -1.66
N TYR A 192 20.85 7.22 -1.03
CA TYR A 192 21.37 7.06 0.33
C TYR A 192 20.86 8.21 1.21
N MET A 193 19.66 8.04 1.76
CA MET A 193 18.97 9.04 2.57
C MET A 193 18.29 8.40 3.79
N PRO A 194 18.16 9.12 4.92
CA PRO A 194 17.32 8.69 6.03
C PRO A 194 15.82 8.74 5.67
N THR A 195 14.95 8.35 6.60
CA THR A 195 13.47 8.41 6.44
C THR A 195 12.94 9.84 6.55
N THR A 196 13.42 10.74 5.70
CA THR A 196 12.91 12.10 5.52
C THR A 196 11.82 12.12 4.46
N PRO A 197 10.94 13.13 4.44
CA PRO A 197 9.88 13.21 3.43
C PRO A 197 10.45 13.32 2.01
N ASP A 198 11.68 13.82 1.87
CA ASP A 198 12.40 13.93 0.61
C ASP A 198 12.66 12.58 -0.09
N ILE A 199 12.60 11.45 0.63
CA ILE A 199 12.76 10.12 0.00
C ILE A 199 11.60 9.76 -0.93
N ALA A 200 10.41 10.32 -0.66
CA ALA A 200 9.21 10.11 -1.47
C ALA A 200 9.04 11.18 -2.56
N MET A 201 9.84 12.25 -2.50
CA MET A 201 9.86 13.35 -3.47
C MET A 201 10.87 13.09 -4.57
#